data_AF-A0A3N0A620-F1
#
_entry.id   AF-A0A3N0A620-F1
#
_cell.length_a   1.000
_cell.length_b   1.000
_cell.length_c   1.000
_cell.angle_alpha   90.00
_cell.angle_beta   90.00
_cell.angle_gamma   90.00
#
_symmetry.space_group_name_H-M   'P 1'
#
loop_
_entity.id
_entity.type
_entity.pdbx_description
1 polymer ?
#
loop_
_entity_poly.entity_id
_entity_poly.type
_entity_poly.pdbx_seq_one_letter_code
_entity_poly.pdbx_strand_id
1 'polypeptide(L)'
;MGDMRKDYVSERFMIVEKKDDKVVDPKKFPFAPGNESMTNPSVLSLVAKDGMLQRLQDSEDEFIKGWSIRVFESKNPIASIETENTYSDRPFYSEPAYGYHYVVVASPDKSSTFATIDTEQWSNVLVVVQDRLRWLYTQKGVTYVSIYADQGELAGNKNPHPHLHLLTLSTIPPIIEEEAEASHKIVNEKGVCPMCQVINEETGGERQILQTEGFFAFCPWAPSYPYEFWIAPKKHTTSFSKITQKEINDLSLILRSALGGLSKTVKGVAYNLVFHLSPEKKNSRQIHWHIEVYPITKSWSGLERGYGIFLNDVSPEDAAKQLGAACRKELANLVGIV
;
A
#
# COMPACT_ATOMS: atom_id res chain seq x y z
N MET A 1 6.07 18.39 14.23
CA MET A 1 6.86 17.51 13.32
C MET A 1 7.66 16.52 14.15
N GLY A 2 7.65 15.26 13.72
CA GLY A 2 8.27 14.17 14.46
C GLY A 2 9.75 13.95 14.11
N ASP A 3 10.44 13.27 15.01
CA ASP A 3 11.82 12.81 14.78
C ASP A 3 11.80 11.31 14.51
N MET A 4 12.61 10.86 13.55
CA MET A 4 12.89 9.45 13.34
C MET A 4 14.02 9.03 14.26
N ARG A 5 13.76 8.05 15.12
CA ARG A 5 14.70 7.50 16.08
C ARG A 5 15.07 6.09 15.68
N LYS A 6 16.31 5.70 15.96
CA LYS A 6 16.79 4.34 15.71
C LYS A 6 16.85 3.57 17.01
N ASP A 7 16.50 2.28 16.95
CA ASP A 7 16.62 1.37 18.07
C ASP A 7 18.09 1.19 18.50
N TYR A 8 18.32 0.90 19.79
CA TYR A 8 19.68 0.76 20.33
C TYR A 8 20.44 -0.42 19.74
N VAL A 9 19.73 -1.53 19.49
CA VAL A 9 20.33 -2.85 19.21
C VAL A 9 19.90 -3.45 17.88
N SER A 10 18.84 -2.92 17.26
CA SER A 10 18.36 -3.35 15.95
C SER A 10 18.34 -2.20 14.93
N GLU A 11 18.14 -2.54 13.67
CA GLU A 11 18.01 -1.56 12.58
C GLU A 11 16.61 -0.94 12.47
N ARG A 12 15.72 -1.23 13.43
CA ARG A 12 14.36 -0.71 13.47
C ARG A 12 14.35 0.81 13.68
N PHE A 13 13.44 1.49 12.97
CA PHE A 13 13.13 2.90 13.17
C PHE A 13 11.79 3.08 13.89
N MET A 14 11.68 4.19 14.63
CA MET A 14 10.46 4.68 15.24
C MET A 14 10.30 6.16 14.88
N ILE A 15 9.12 6.59 14.45
CA ILE A 15 8.83 8.02 14.29
C ILE A 15 8.06 8.49 15.53
N VAL A 16 8.59 9.51 16.20
CA VAL A 16 7.95 10.12 17.36
C VAL A 16 7.17 11.34 16.91
N GLU A 17 5.85 11.22 16.84
CA GLU A 17 4.99 12.35 16.55
C GLU A 17 4.98 13.35 17.72
N LYS A 18 5.18 14.65 17.43
CA LYS A 18 4.91 15.70 18.43
C LYS A 18 3.40 15.84 18.52
N LYS A 19 2.82 15.53 19.69
CA LYS A 19 1.37 15.62 19.95
C LYS A 19 0.84 16.97 19.48
N ASP A 20 -0.15 16.94 18.60
CA ASP A 20 -1.06 18.06 18.39
C ASP A 20 -2.37 17.68 19.11
N ASP A 21 -2.70 18.35 20.21
CA ASP A 21 -3.81 18.02 21.11
C ASP A 21 -5.21 18.26 20.50
N LYS A 22 -5.29 18.40 19.17
CA LYS A 22 -6.55 18.58 18.45
C LYS A 22 -7.24 17.24 18.29
N VAL A 23 -8.18 16.96 19.20
CA VAL A 23 -9.17 15.90 19.06
C VAL A 23 -9.97 16.16 17.78
N VAL A 24 -9.75 15.36 16.75
CA VAL A 24 -10.61 15.36 15.56
C VAL A 24 -11.96 14.79 16.00
N ASP A 25 -13.01 15.60 15.89
CA ASP A 25 -14.38 15.17 16.16
C ASP A 25 -14.71 13.96 15.27
N PRO A 26 -14.97 12.77 15.84
CA PRO A 26 -15.21 11.55 15.07
C PRO A 26 -16.48 11.62 14.21
N LYS A 27 -17.35 12.63 14.41
CA LYS A 27 -18.53 12.86 13.57
C LYS A 27 -18.25 13.67 12.31
N LYS A 28 -17.05 14.24 12.17
CA LYS A 28 -16.65 14.94 10.96
C LYS A 28 -15.85 14.00 10.08
N PHE A 29 -16.24 13.89 8.80
CA PHE A 29 -15.56 13.07 7.80
C PHE A 29 -14.77 13.98 6.86
N PRO A 30 -13.48 14.25 7.11
CA PRO A 30 -12.72 15.23 6.33
C PRO A 30 -12.60 14.85 4.85
N PHE A 31 -12.78 13.57 4.53
CA PHE A 31 -12.63 13.04 3.16
C PHE A 31 -13.97 12.96 2.43
N ALA A 32 -15.07 13.39 3.06
CA ALA A 32 -16.38 13.42 2.42
C ALA A 32 -16.51 14.65 1.48
N PRO A 33 -17.23 14.51 0.36
CA PRO A 33 -17.61 15.66 -0.47
C PRO A 33 -18.31 16.75 0.34
N GLY A 34 -17.97 18.01 0.06
CA GLY A 34 -18.48 19.18 0.80
C GLY A 34 -17.64 19.55 2.03
N ASN A 35 -16.72 18.68 2.46
CA ASN A 35 -15.77 18.95 3.55
C ASN A 35 -14.36 19.25 3.03
N GLU A 36 -14.21 19.73 1.80
CA GLU A 36 -12.90 19.90 1.17
C GLU A 36 -11.96 20.84 1.95
N SER A 37 -12.52 21.84 2.65
CA SER A 37 -11.80 22.75 3.55
C SER A 37 -11.27 22.09 4.84
N MET A 38 -11.71 20.87 5.14
CA MET A 38 -11.24 20.09 6.28
C MET A 38 -9.92 19.35 6.01
N THR A 39 -9.41 19.35 4.78
CA THR A 39 -8.07 18.84 4.42
C THR A 39 -7.13 19.98 4.06
N ASN A 40 -5.86 19.68 3.78
CA ASN A 40 -5.02 20.65 3.05
C ASN A 40 -5.53 20.76 1.60
N PRO A 41 -5.17 21.83 0.87
CA PRO A 41 -5.54 21.98 -0.53
C PRO A 41 -5.11 20.76 -1.36
N SER A 42 -6.01 20.29 -2.20
CA SER A 42 -5.77 19.18 -3.10
C SER A 42 -4.77 19.59 -4.17
N VAL A 43 -3.64 18.89 -4.24
CA VAL A 43 -2.66 19.02 -5.32
C VAL A 43 -3.08 18.26 -6.58
N LEU A 44 -4.06 17.35 -6.47
CA LEU A 44 -4.66 16.65 -7.61
C LEU A 44 -6.06 16.16 -7.23
N SER A 45 -7.07 16.61 -7.97
CA SER A 45 -8.44 16.08 -7.95
C SER A 45 -8.77 15.53 -9.32
N LEU A 46 -9.22 14.27 -9.37
CA LEU A 46 -9.74 13.66 -10.59
C LEU A 46 -11.26 13.87 -10.63
N VAL A 47 -11.77 14.47 -11.69
CA VAL A 47 -13.20 14.75 -11.86
C VAL A 47 -13.68 14.12 -13.16
N ALA A 48 -14.74 13.32 -13.09
CA ALA A 48 -15.43 12.81 -14.28
C ALA A 48 -16.44 13.86 -14.75
N LYS A 49 -16.21 14.45 -15.92
CA LYS A 49 -17.10 15.46 -16.53
C LYS A 49 -17.29 15.13 -18.00
N ASP A 50 -18.56 15.04 -18.42
CA ASP A 50 -18.94 14.76 -19.81
C ASP A 50 -18.28 13.49 -20.40
N GLY A 51 -18.11 12.45 -19.56
CA GLY A 51 -17.45 11.20 -19.94
C GLY A 51 -15.92 11.27 -20.06
N MET A 52 -15.30 12.39 -19.69
CA MET A 52 -13.85 12.56 -19.66
C MET A 52 -13.34 12.76 -18.23
N LEU A 53 -12.16 12.21 -17.94
CA LEU A 53 -11.45 12.45 -16.68
C LEU A 53 -10.61 13.71 -16.80
N GLN A 54 -10.88 14.69 -15.95
CA GLN A 54 -10.14 15.93 -15.85
C GLN A 54 -9.30 15.92 -14.57
N ARG A 55 -8.03 16.31 -14.68
CA ARG A 55 -7.14 16.55 -13.55
C ARG A 55 -7.20 18.03 -13.20
N LEU A 56 -7.68 18.33 -12.00
CA LEU A 56 -7.79 19.68 -11.44
C LEU A 56 -6.99 19.76 -10.13
N GLN A 57 -6.87 20.95 -9.56
CA GLN A 57 -6.26 21.17 -8.25
C GLN A 57 -7.02 22.28 -7.54
N ASP A 58 -6.97 22.28 -6.20
CA ASP A 58 -7.54 23.38 -5.42
C ASP A 58 -6.69 24.64 -5.61
N SER A 59 -7.33 25.79 -5.41
CA SER A 59 -6.67 27.09 -5.28
C SER A 59 -6.91 27.67 -3.87
N GLU A 60 -6.33 28.83 -3.56
CA GLU A 60 -6.52 29.47 -2.25
C GLU A 60 -8.00 29.78 -1.94
N ASP A 61 -8.78 30.09 -2.97
CA ASP A 61 -10.17 30.55 -2.83
C ASP A 61 -11.21 29.52 -3.30
N GLU A 62 -10.81 28.44 -3.99
CA GLU A 62 -11.73 27.49 -4.59
C GLU A 62 -11.29 26.03 -4.39
N PHE A 63 -12.20 25.23 -3.83
CA PHE A 63 -12.09 23.78 -3.70
C PHE A 63 -12.80 23.08 -4.85
N ILE A 64 -12.13 22.11 -5.48
CA ILE A 64 -12.72 21.28 -6.53
C ILE A 64 -13.80 20.37 -5.94
N LYS A 65 -14.98 20.39 -6.55
CA LYS A 65 -16.14 19.57 -6.16
C LYS A 65 -16.38 18.48 -7.20
N GLY A 66 -17.15 17.45 -6.82
CA GLY A 66 -17.51 16.35 -7.74
C GLY A 66 -16.33 15.47 -8.12
N TRP A 67 -15.27 15.46 -7.31
CA TRP A 67 -14.10 14.62 -7.53
C TRP A 67 -14.44 13.14 -7.27
N SER A 68 -13.81 12.24 -8.04
CA SER A 68 -13.79 10.80 -7.80
C SER A 68 -12.56 10.37 -7.02
N ILE A 69 -11.45 11.10 -7.15
CA ILE A 69 -10.20 10.90 -6.40
C ILE A 69 -9.67 12.26 -5.98
N ARG A 70 -9.14 12.36 -4.76
CA ARG A 70 -8.53 13.60 -4.24
C ARG A 70 -7.21 13.31 -3.54
N VAL A 71 -6.18 14.10 -3.82
CA VAL A 71 -4.82 13.96 -3.29
C VAL A 71 -4.41 15.26 -2.60
N PHE A 72 -4.04 15.17 -1.34
CA PHE A 72 -3.58 16.30 -0.54
C PHE A 72 -2.51 15.85 0.46
N GLU A 73 -1.70 16.78 0.94
CA GLU A 73 -0.77 16.52 2.03
C GLU A 73 -1.54 16.27 3.34
N SER A 74 -1.12 15.29 4.12
CA SER A 74 -1.72 15.00 5.43
C SER A 74 -1.64 16.23 6.34
N LYS A 75 -2.73 16.55 7.05
CA LYS A 75 -2.73 17.60 8.08
C LYS A 75 -1.82 17.27 9.26
N ASN A 76 -1.65 15.97 9.53
CA ASN A 76 -0.73 15.44 10.53
C ASN A 76 0.32 14.60 9.78
N PRO A 77 1.30 15.23 9.15
CA PRO A 77 2.28 14.52 8.35
C PRO A 77 3.24 13.75 9.24
N ILE A 78 3.52 12.49 8.89
CA ILE A 78 4.48 11.63 9.58
C ILE A 78 5.91 12.09 9.25
N ALA A 79 6.13 12.52 8.00
CA ALA A 79 7.35 13.14 7.52
C ALA A 79 7.02 14.49 6.84
N SER A 80 7.88 15.50 7.03
CA SER A 80 7.69 16.86 6.51
C SER A 80 9.00 17.49 6.02
N ILE A 81 8.91 18.38 5.04
CA ILE A 81 10.04 19.17 4.54
C ILE A 81 10.40 20.35 5.45
N GLU A 82 9.50 20.74 6.37
CA GLU A 82 9.70 21.86 7.30
C GLU A 82 10.41 21.43 8.60
N THR A 83 11.35 20.49 8.51
CA THR A 83 12.02 19.93 9.70
C THR A 83 13.30 20.68 10.06
N GLU A 84 13.60 20.77 11.36
CA GLU A 84 14.92 21.22 11.82
C GLU A 84 15.96 20.16 11.50
N ASN A 85 17.10 20.56 10.94
CA ASN A 85 18.16 19.65 10.53
C ASN A 85 19.02 19.17 11.72
N THR A 86 18.41 18.41 12.63
CA THR A 86 19.02 17.95 13.88
C THR A 86 19.34 16.47 13.85
N TYR A 87 20.59 16.13 14.16
CA TYR A 87 21.07 14.75 14.29
C TYR A 87 21.70 14.54 15.66
N SER A 88 21.61 13.32 16.17
CA SER A 88 22.25 12.90 17.41
C SER A 88 22.99 11.59 17.24
N ASP A 89 23.95 11.33 18.12
CA ASP A 89 24.78 10.12 18.08
C ASP A 89 24.14 8.94 18.82
N ARG A 90 24.62 7.73 18.51
CA ARG A 90 24.31 6.54 19.30
C ARG A 90 24.80 6.73 20.75
N PRO A 91 24.09 6.18 21.76
CA PRO A 91 22.98 5.23 21.63
C PRO A 91 21.63 5.90 21.31
N PHE A 92 21.45 7.19 21.55
CA PHE A 92 20.16 7.88 21.36
C PHE A 92 20.00 8.48 19.97
N TYR A 93 20.36 7.74 18.92
CA TYR A 93 20.37 8.26 17.55
C TYR A 93 18.97 8.69 17.11
N SER A 94 18.89 9.92 16.62
CA SER A 94 17.71 10.53 16.02
C SER A 94 18.10 11.40 14.84
N GLU A 95 17.23 11.43 13.84
CA GLU A 95 17.30 12.32 12.70
C GLU A 95 15.91 12.89 12.39
N PRO A 96 15.80 13.97 11.62
CA PRO A 96 14.51 14.55 11.30
C PRO A 96 13.71 13.58 10.43
N ALA A 97 12.41 13.44 10.68
CA ALA A 97 11.51 12.74 9.77
C ALA A 97 11.26 13.61 8.52
N TYR A 98 12.30 13.79 7.69
CA TYR A 98 12.27 14.63 6.51
C TYR A 98 11.59 13.91 5.35
N GLY A 99 10.59 14.55 4.73
CA GLY A 99 9.90 14.00 3.58
C GLY A 99 8.52 14.60 3.33
N TYR A 100 7.67 13.85 2.65
CA TYR A 100 6.31 14.19 2.31
C TYR A 100 5.36 13.09 2.80
N HIS A 101 4.18 13.48 3.24
CA HIS A 101 3.11 12.55 3.58
C HIS A 101 1.82 12.96 2.86
N TYR A 102 1.50 12.28 1.76
CA TYR A 102 0.26 12.50 1.00
C TYR A 102 -0.79 11.44 1.30
N VAL A 103 -2.05 11.86 1.26
CA VAL A 103 -3.22 11.00 1.31
C VAL A 103 -3.89 11.01 -0.06
N VAL A 104 -4.20 9.83 -0.58
CA VAL A 104 -4.97 9.62 -1.82
C VAL A 104 -6.32 9.04 -1.44
N VAL A 105 -7.37 9.87 -1.43
CA VAL A 105 -8.74 9.41 -1.18
C VAL A 105 -9.25 8.72 -2.44
N ALA A 106 -9.52 7.42 -2.33
CA ALA A 106 -9.84 6.54 -3.44
C ALA A 106 -11.32 6.55 -3.83
N SER A 107 -12.22 7.09 -2.99
CA SER A 107 -13.63 7.27 -3.31
C SER A 107 -14.29 8.38 -2.47
N PRO A 108 -15.17 9.21 -3.06
CA PRO A 108 -16.02 10.15 -2.32
C PRO A 108 -17.13 9.46 -1.52
N ASP A 109 -17.41 8.18 -1.79
CA ASP A 109 -18.44 7.43 -1.07
C ASP A 109 -17.86 6.74 0.17
N LYS A 110 -18.40 7.09 1.34
CA LYS A 110 -18.01 6.50 2.63
C LYS A 110 -18.46 5.04 2.82
N SER A 111 -19.38 4.55 1.99
CA SER A 111 -19.83 3.15 2.03
C SER A 111 -18.94 2.23 1.19
N SER A 112 -18.10 2.82 0.34
CA SER A 112 -17.15 2.11 -0.49
C SER A 112 -15.92 1.66 0.31
N THR A 113 -15.30 0.60 -0.15
CA THR A 113 -14.03 0.06 0.34
C THR A 113 -13.16 -0.29 -0.86
N PHE A 114 -11.88 -0.56 -0.65
CA PHE A 114 -11.02 -1.13 -1.69
C PHE A 114 -11.52 -2.47 -2.25
N ALA A 115 -12.34 -3.20 -1.49
CA ALA A 115 -13.00 -4.43 -1.93
C ALA A 115 -14.32 -4.19 -2.69
N THR A 116 -14.83 -2.95 -2.79
CA THR A 116 -16.13 -2.68 -3.41
C THR A 116 -16.12 -1.62 -4.50
N ILE A 117 -15.14 -0.72 -4.55
CA ILE A 117 -14.93 0.16 -5.71
C ILE A 117 -14.75 -0.68 -6.98
N ASP A 118 -15.22 -0.19 -8.12
CA ASP A 118 -15.10 -0.93 -9.38
C ASP A 118 -13.67 -0.91 -9.94
N THR A 119 -13.45 -1.68 -11.01
CA THR A 119 -12.13 -1.83 -11.64
C THR A 119 -11.67 -0.56 -12.36
N GLU A 120 -12.59 0.28 -12.83
CA GLU A 120 -12.27 1.57 -13.45
C GLU A 120 -11.75 2.55 -12.40
N GLN A 121 -12.44 2.65 -11.26
CA GLN A 121 -12.03 3.47 -10.13
C GLN A 121 -10.68 3.01 -9.56
N TRP A 122 -10.44 1.69 -9.44
CA TRP A 122 -9.12 1.17 -9.10
C TRP A 122 -8.04 1.60 -10.11
N SER A 123 -8.34 1.56 -11.40
CA SER A 123 -7.41 1.96 -12.46
C SER A 123 -7.06 3.45 -12.33
N ASN A 124 -8.06 4.29 -12.06
CA ASN A 124 -7.88 5.70 -11.80
C ASN A 124 -7.00 5.95 -10.57
N VAL A 125 -7.22 5.20 -9.48
CA VAL A 125 -6.41 5.27 -8.25
C VAL A 125 -4.95 4.91 -8.55
N LEU A 126 -4.70 3.81 -9.24
CA LEU A 126 -3.35 3.38 -9.59
C LEU A 126 -2.63 4.36 -10.53
N VAL A 127 -3.34 4.98 -11.49
CA VAL A 127 -2.77 6.05 -12.33
C VAL A 127 -2.35 7.25 -11.49
N VAL A 128 -3.20 7.68 -10.55
CA VAL A 128 -2.89 8.80 -9.65
C VAL A 128 -1.72 8.48 -8.72
N VAL A 129 -1.69 7.26 -8.17
CA VAL A 129 -0.57 6.76 -7.34
C VAL A 129 0.72 6.71 -8.16
N GLN A 130 0.68 6.20 -9.40
CA GLN A 130 1.83 6.13 -10.31
C GLN A 130 2.38 7.54 -10.62
N ASP A 131 1.49 8.48 -10.92
CA ASP A 131 1.83 9.89 -11.19
C ASP A 131 2.54 10.52 -9.99
N ARG A 132 1.93 10.39 -8.80
CA ARG A 132 2.48 10.98 -7.58
C ARG A 132 3.79 10.31 -7.16
N LEU A 133 3.90 8.99 -7.30
CA LEU A 133 5.11 8.24 -7.04
C LEU A 133 6.29 8.77 -7.88
N ARG A 134 6.07 8.96 -9.19
CA ARG A 134 7.10 9.51 -10.09
C ARG A 134 7.54 10.90 -9.64
N TRP A 135 6.61 11.78 -9.29
CA TRP A 135 6.93 13.12 -8.80
C TRP A 135 7.67 13.10 -7.46
N LEU A 136 7.29 12.23 -6.53
CA LEU A 136 7.94 12.13 -5.21
C LEU A 136 9.42 11.70 -5.34
N TYR A 137 9.73 10.78 -6.25
CA TYR A 137 11.13 10.37 -6.48
C TYR A 137 12.00 11.44 -7.15
N THR A 138 11.42 12.51 -7.71
CA THR A 138 12.22 13.66 -8.19
C THR A 138 12.54 14.65 -7.08
N GLN A 139 11.93 14.51 -5.89
CA GLN A 139 12.14 15.43 -4.78
C GLN A 139 13.46 15.15 -4.05
N LYS A 140 14.09 16.21 -3.57
CA LYS A 140 15.33 16.11 -2.77
C LYS A 140 15.02 15.42 -1.44
N GLY A 141 15.92 14.54 -1.01
CA GLY A 141 15.83 13.86 0.28
C GLY A 141 14.89 12.65 0.29
N VAL A 142 14.29 12.29 -0.86
CA VAL A 142 13.49 11.07 -1.01
C VAL A 142 14.38 9.91 -1.46
N THR A 143 14.46 8.88 -0.63
CA THR A 143 15.15 7.62 -0.96
C THR A 143 14.15 6.50 -1.24
N TYR A 144 13.03 6.47 -0.49
CA TYR A 144 11.98 5.48 -0.64
C TYR A 144 10.60 6.16 -0.54
N VAL A 145 9.62 5.64 -1.29
CA VAL A 145 8.21 6.04 -1.17
C VAL A 145 7.40 4.82 -0.77
N SER A 146 6.94 4.82 0.47
CA SER A 146 6.01 3.81 0.99
C SER A 146 4.61 4.09 0.49
N ILE A 147 3.96 3.07 -0.05
CA ILE A 147 2.56 3.10 -0.47
C ILE A 147 1.81 2.05 0.34
N TYR A 148 0.86 2.48 1.15
CA TYR A 148 0.06 1.57 1.96
C TYR A 148 -1.36 2.07 2.15
N ALA A 149 -2.25 1.17 2.54
CA ALA A 149 -3.63 1.47 2.89
C ALA A 149 -4.07 0.63 4.08
N ASP A 150 -4.87 1.24 4.94
CA ASP A 150 -5.43 0.59 6.11
C ASP A 150 -6.95 0.49 5.92
N GLN A 151 -7.49 -0.72 6.00
CA GLN A 151 -8.92 -0.97 5.91
C GLN A 151 -9.44 -1.50 7.25
N GLY A 152 -10.41 -0.80 7.84
CA GLY A 152 -11.02 -1.19 9.11
C GLY A 152 -10.26 -0.69 10.35
N GLU A 153 -10.96 -0.62 11.47
CA GLU A 153 -10.47 0.00 12.70
C GLU A 153 -9.25 -0.72 13.29
N LEU A 154 -9.24 -2.06 13.25
CA LEU A 154 -8.11 -2.87 13.74
C LEU A 154 -6.82 -2.67 12.91
N ALA A 155 -6.93 -2.23 11.65
CA ALA A 155 -5.79 -1.89 10.81
C ALA A 155 -5.27 -0.47 11.05
N GLY A 156 -5.92 0.30 11.92
CA GLY A 156 -5.54 1.69 12.24
C GLY A 156 -6.32 2.75 11.46
N ASN A 157 -7.24 2.36 10.58
CA ASN A 157 -8.05 3.31 9.81
C ASN A 157 -9.19 3.89 10.66
N LYS A 158 -9.16 5.22 10.86
CA LYS A 158 -10.18 5.98 11.59
C LYS A 158 -11.15 6.74 10.67
N ASN A 159 -10.93 6.71 9.35
CA ASN A 159 -11.74 7.41 8.36
C ASN A 159 -12.52 6.38 7.51
N PRO A 160 -13.85 6.50 7.35
CA PRO A 160 -14.62 5.51 6.61
C PRO A 160 -14.34 5.50 5.10
N HIS A 161 -13.75 6.56 4.54
CA HIS A 161 -13.44 6.60 3.11
C HIS A 161 -12.18 5.79 2.81
N PRO A 162 -12.17 4.97 1.74
CA PRO A 162 -10.98 4.22 1.35
C PRO A 162 -9.91 5.21 0.88
N HIS A 163 -8.70 5.09 1.42
CA HIS A 163 -7.58 5.96 1.06
C HIS A 163 -6.24 5.24 1.19
N LEU A 164 -5.27 5.71 0.43
CA LEU A 164 -3.87 5.28 0.51
C LEU A 164 -3.01 6.40 1.08
N HIS A 165 -1.92 6.00 1.72
CA HIS A 165 -0.85 6.88 2.16
C HIS A 165 0.33 6.74 1.20
N LEU A 166 0.89 7.87 0.79
CA LEU A 166 2.18 7.98 0.13
C LEU A 166 3.12 8.72 1.07
N LEU A 167 3.98 7.95 1.75
CA LEU A 167 4.93 8.48 2.73
C LEU A 167 6.35 8.32 2.19
N THR A 168 7.08 9.43 2.08
CA THR A 168 8.49 9.35 1.66
C THR A 168 9.41 9.23 2.86
N LEU A 169 10.52 8.51 2.67
CA LEU A 169 11.55 8.32 3.67
C LEU A 169 12.93 8.70 3.10
N SER A 170 13.76 9.30 3.95
CA SER A 170 15.16 9.65 3.68
C SER A 170 16.07 8.43 3.58
N THR A 171 15.63 7.30 4.14
CA THR A 171 16.32 6.01 4.14
C THR A 171 15.41 4.90 3.60
N ILE A 172 16.00 3.75 3.30
CA ILE A 172 15.25 2.55 2.89
C ILE A 172 14.68 1.89 4.16
N PRO A 173 13.39 1.50 4.17
CA PRO A 173 12.82 0.77 5.29
C PRO A 173 13.58 -0.53 5.60
N PRO A 174 13.78 -0.90 6.87
CA PRO A 174 14.54 -2.10 7.23
C PRO A 174 14.01 -3.39 6.58
N ILE A 175 12.69 -3.56 6.48
CA ILE A 175 12.07 -4.74 5.85
C ILE A 175 12.40 -4.79 4.35
N ILE A 176 12.36 -3.64 3.66
CA ILE A 176 12.70 -3.55 2.24
C ILE A 176 14.19 -3.78 2.01
N GLU A 177 15.05 -3.28 2.90
CA GLU A 177 16.50 -3.53 2.85
C GLU A 177 16.79 -5.03 3.02
N GLU A 178 16.18 -5.68 4.01
CA GLU A 178 16.33 -7.13 4.27
C GLU A 178 15.87 -7.97 3.08
N GLU A 179 14.70 -7.65 2.51
CA GLU A 179 14.18 -8.33 1.32
C GLU A 179 15.11 -8.16 0.11
N ALA A 180 15.65 -6.96 -0.07
CA ALA A 180 16.55 -6.65 -1.17
C ALA A 180 17.91 -7.34 -1.03
N GLU A 181 18.47 -7.40 0.18
CA GLU A 181 19.70 -8.13 0.48
C GLU A 181 19.54 -9.64 0.26
N ALA A 182 18.45 -10.22 0.77
CA ALA A 182 18.13 -11.64 0.57
C ALA A 182 17.94 -11.96 -0.92
N SER A 183 17.21 -11.10 -1.65
CA SER A 183 17.00 -11.25 -3.08
C SER A 183 18.29 -11.16 -3.87
N HIS A 184 19.11 -10.16 -3.59
CA HIS A 184 20.39 -9.95 -4.25
C HIS A 184 21.37 -11.12 -4.01
N LYS A 185 21.37 -11.69 -2.80
CA LYS A 185 22.15 -12.90 -2.49
C LYS A 185 21.74 -14.07 -3.39
N ILE A 186 20.44 -14.36 -3.50
CA ILE A 186 19.94 -15.46 -4.34
C ILE A 186 20.27 -15.22 -5.82
N VAL A 187 20.13 -13.98 -6.30
CA VAL A 187 20.49 -13.61 -7.67
C VAL A 187 21.98 -13.84 -7.94
N ASN A 188 22.86 -13.48 -7.01
CA ASN A 188 24.31 -13.69 -7.17
C ASN A 188 24.72 -15.16 -7.12
N GLU A 189 24.08 -15.95 -6.26
CA GLU A 189 24.40 -17.38 -6.08
C GLU A 189 23.83 -18.25 -7.20
N LYS A 190 22.61 -17.95 -7.68
CA LYS A 190 21.84 -18.83 -8.59
C LYS A 190 21.55 -18.21 -9.96
N GLY A 191 21.75 -16.90 -10.13
CA GLY A 191 21.43 -16.19 -11.38
C GLY A 191 19.93 -16.02 -11.64
N VAL A 192 19.08 -16.24 -10.64
CA VAL A 192 17.61 -16.24 -10.79
C VAL A 192 16.97 -15.29 -9.78
N CYS A 193 15.95 -14.54 -10.23
CA CYS A 193 15.12 -13.72 -9.35
C CYS A 193 14.24 -14.61 -8.45
N PRO A 194 14.29 -14.46 -7.11
CA PRO A 194 13.55 -15.33 -6.20
C PRO A 194 12.04 -15.27 -6.41
N MET A 195 11.47 -14.06 -6.57
CA MET A 195 10.03 -13.91 -6.82
C MET A 195 9.62 -14.53 -8.17
N CYS A 196 10.45 -14.48 -9.21
CA CYS A 196 10.16 -15.17 -10.47
C CYS A 196 10.12 -16.69 -10.28
N GLN A 197 11.02 -17.23 -9.45
CA GLN A 197 11.02 -18.64 -9.10
C GLN A 197 9.75 -19.00 -8.30
N VAL A 198 9.37 -18.18 -7.32
CA VAL A 198 8.13 -18.37 -6.54
C VAL A 198 6.91 -18.39 -7.46
N ILE A 199 6.76 -17.39 -8.35
CA ILE A 199 5.64 -17.35 -9.30
C ILE A 199 5.60 -18.62 -10.16
N ASN A 200 6.75 -19.10 -10.64
CA ASN A 200 6.82 -20.31 -11.45
C ASN A 200 6.38 -21.56 -10.67
N GLU A 201 6.82 -21.72 -9.43
CA GLU A 201 6.48 -22.89 -8.61
C GLU A 201 5.05 -22.86 -8.06
N GLU A 202 4.53 -21.67 -7.74
CA GLU A 202 3.18 -21.52 -7.21
C GLU A 202 2.11 -21.53 -8.31
N THR A 203 2.49 -21.31 -9.58
CA THR A 203 1.54 -21.35 -10.71
C THR A 203 0.99 -22.76 -10.88
N GLY A 204 -0.33 -22.90 -10.70
CA GLY A 204 -1.02 -24.19 -10.72
C GLY A 204 -0.91 -24.99 -9.41
N GLY A 205 -0.21 -24.45 -8.40
CA GLY A 205 -0.04 -25.07 -7.09
C GLY A 205 -1.22 -24.83 -6.14
N GLU A 206 -1.16 -25.46 -4.96
CA GLU A 206 -2.22 -25.41 -3.93
C GLU A 206 -2.41 -24.02 -3.33
N ARG A 207 -1.36 -23.19 -3.31
CA ARG A 207 -1.41 -21.83 -2.75
C ARG A 207 -1.81 -20.74 -3.75
N GLN A 208 -2.10 -21.11 -5.00
CA GLN A 208 -2.62 -20.17 -5.99
C GLN A 208 -4.05 -19.73 -5.63
N ILE A 209 -4.27 -18.42 -5.56
CA ILE A 209 -5.60 -17.82 -5.39
C ILE A 209 -6.23 -17.60 -6.77
N LEU A 210 -5.61 -16.74 -7.58
CA LEU A 210 -6.06 -16.40 -8.93
C LEU A 210 -4.93 -15.79 -9.75
N GLN A 211 -5.14 -15.69 -11.07
CA GLN A 211 -4.21 -14.99 -11.95
C GLN A 211 -4.98 -14.31 -13.08
N THR A 212 -4.43 -13.20 -13.57
CA THR A 212 -4.92 -12.47 -14.75
C THR A 212 -3.88 -12.54 -15.87
N GLU A 213 -3.90 -11.67 -16.88
CA GLU A 213 -2.91 -11.73 -17.97
C GLU A 213 -1.48 -11.47 -17.44
N GLY A 214 -1.32 -10.38 -16.70
CA GLY A 214 -0.03 -9.86 -16.23
C GLY A 214 0.28 -10.14 -14.75
N PHE A 215 -0.69 -10.51 -13.93
CA PHE A 215 -0.51 -10.64 -12.47
C PHE A 215 -0.91 -12.01 -11.91
N PHE A 216 -0.31 -12.33 -10.77
CA PHE A 216 -0.49 -13.58 -10.05
C PHE A 216 -0.73 -13.30 -8.56
N ALA A 217 -1.78 -13.90 -7.99
CA ALA A 217 -2.12 -13.80 -6.57
C ALA A 217 -2.04 -15.16 -5.89
N PHE A 218 -1.33 -15.23 -4.75
CA PHE A 218 -1.06 -16.46 -4.02
C PHE A 218 -0.89 -16.23 -2.52
N CYS A 219 -1.12 -17.26 -1.71
CA CYS A 219 -0.69 -17.25 -0.31
C CYS A 219 0.79 -17.63 -0.26
N PRO A 220 1.66 -16.87 0.45
CA PRO A 220 3.06 -17.27 0.59
C PRO A 220 3.18 -18.60 1.36
N TRP A 221 4.29 -19.31 1.18
CA TRP A 221 4.56 -20.57 1.89
C TRP A 221 4.64 -20.40 3.41
N ALA A 222 5.08 -19.23 3.89
CA ALA A 222 5.24 -18.92 5.31
C ALA A 222 4.61 -17.55 5.62
N PRO A 223 3.27 -17.44 5.64
CA PRO A 223 2.60 -16.17 5.91
C PRO A 223 2.78 -15.75 7.37
N SER A 224 2.81 -14.45 7.63
CA SER A 224 2.79 -13.89 8.98
C SER A 224 1.37 -13.76 9.55
N TYR A 225 0.37 -13.67 8.67
CA TYR A 225 -1.05 -13.55 9.03
C TYR A 225 -1.92 -14.63 8.37
N PRO A 226 -3.00 -15.09 9.03
CA PRO A 226 -3.99 -15.94 8.37
C PRO A 226 -4.62 -15.21 7.18
N TYR A 227 -4.76 -15.90 6.05
CA TYR A 227 -5.27 -15.33 4.79
C TYR A 227 -4.39 -14.24 4.16
N GLU A 228 -3.14 -14.09 4.60
CA GLU A 228 -2.15 -13.27 3.90
C GLU A 228 -1.98 -13.74 2.46
N PHE A 229 -1.93 -12.79 1.54
CA PHE A 229 -1.66 -13.08 0.15
C PHE A 229 -0.88 -11.95 -0.52
N TRP A 230 -0.13 -12.32 -1.53
CA TRP A 230 0.69 -11.42 -2.32
C TRP A 230 0.17 -11.34 -3.75
N ILE A 231 0.30 -10.18 -4.38
CA ILE A 231 0.03 -9.96 -5.79
C ILE A 231 1.33 -9.45 -6.44
N ALA A 232 1.84 -10.20 -7.40
CA ALA A 232 3.07 -9.87 -8.11
C ALA A 232 2.86 -9.90 -9.63
N PRO A 233 3.59 -9.09 -10.42
CA PRO A 233 3.58 -9.22 -11.87
C PRO A 233 4.27 -10.53 -12.26
N LYS A 234 3.69 -11.23 -13.23
CA LYS A 234 4.28 -12.47 -13.76
C LYS A 234 5.61 -12.21 -14.46
N LYS A 235 5.69 -11.08 -15.17
CA LYS A 235 6.91 -10.63 -15.81
C LYS A 235 7.82 -10.01 -14.76
N HIS A 236 9.11 -10.37 -14.79
CA HIS A 236 10.12 -9.72 -13.97
C HIS A 236 10.13 -8.20 -14.20
N THR A 237 9.80 -7.45 -13.16
CA THR A 237 9.94 -5.99 -13.14
C THR A 237 10.22 -5.51 -11.72
N THR A 238 11.02 -4.46 -11.61
CA THR A 238 11.43 -3.86 -10.33
C THR A 238 10.72 -2.53 -10.07
N SER A 239 9.87 -2.08 -10.99
CA SER A 239 9.35 -0.72 -11.00
C SER A 239 7.86 -0.66 -11.35
N PHE A 240 7.03 -0.48 -10.32
CA PHE A 240 5.61 -0.15 -10.46
C PHE A 240 5.41 1.16 -11.24
N SER A 241 6.32 2.13 -11.11
CA SER A 241 6.23 3.41 -11.80
C SER A 241 6.32 3.30 -13.34
N LYS A 242 6.66 2.13 -13.90
CA LYS A 242 6.87 1.91 -15.35
C LYS A 242 5.83 0.99 -15.99
N ILE A 243 4.85 0.50 -15.23
CA ILE A 243 3.79 -0.33 -15.81
C ILE A 243 2.90 0.51 -16.74
N THR A 244 2.47 -0.10 -17.83
CA THR A 244 1.62 0.47 -18.88
C THR A 244 0.17 0.62 -18.42
N GLN A 245 -0.64 1.39 -19.15
CA GLN A 245 -2.08 1.49 -18.86
C GLN A 245 -2.79 0.12 -18.94
N LYS A 246 -2.37 -0.75 -19.85
CA LYS A 246 -2.89 -2.12 -19.96
C LYS A 246 -2.60 -2.91 -18.67
N GLU A 247 -1.37 -2.84 -18.18
CA GLU A 247 -0.98 -3.48 -16.92
C GLU A 247 -1.66 -2.84 -15.71
N ILE A 248 -1.92 -1.53 -15.71
CA ILE A 248 -2.74 -0.89 -14.66
C ILE A 248 -4.15 -1.48 -14.63
N ASN A 249 -4.82 -1.59 -15.79
CA ASN A 249 -6.17 -2.13 -15.85
C ASN A 249 -6.21 -3.61 -15.39
N ASP A 250 -5.19 -4.39 -15.74
CA ASP A 250 -5.07 -5.79 -15.30
C ASP A 250 -4.77 -5.90 -13.79
N LEU A 251 -3.93 -5.00 -13.25
CA LEU A 251 -3.66 -4.89 -11.82
C LEU A 251 -4.93 -4.52 -11.03
N SER A 252 -5.73 -3.59 -11.55
CA SER A 252 -7.03 -3.22 -10.98
C SER A 252 -7.98 -4.41 -10.90
N LEU A 253 -8.02 -5.23 -11.95
CA LEU A 253 -8.87 -6.40 -12.01
C LEU A 253 -8.47 -7.44 -10.95
N ILE A 254 -7.18 -7.77 -10.83
CA ILE A 254 -6.71 -8.74 -9.83
C ILE A 254 -6.87 -8.21 -8.40
N LEU A 255 -6.58 -6.93 -8.14
CA LEU A 255 -6.75 -6.31 -6.83
C LEU A 255 -8.22 -6.35 -6.41
N ARG A 256 -9.13 -5.89 -7.29
CA ARG A 256 -10.56 -5.87 -6.99
C ARG A 256 -11.12 -7.27 -6.76
N SER A 257 -10.67 -8.26 -7.55
CA SER A 257 -11.10 -9.65 -7.41
C SER A 257 -10.58 -10.27 -6.11
N ALA A 258 -9.31 -10.06 -5.78
CA ALA A 258 -8.66 -10.61 -4.59
C ALA A 258 -9.22 -9.99 -3.29
N LEU A 259 -9.34 -8.67 -3.22
CA LEU A 259 -9.89 -7.97 -2.05
C LEU A 259 -11.39 -8.22 -1.90
N GLY A 260 -12.13 -8.29 -3.02
CA GLY A 260 -13.52 -8.74 -3.04
C GLY A 260 -13.66 -10.13 -2.43
N GLY A 261 -12.86 -11.09 -2.89
CA GLY A 261 -12.90 -12.46 -2.39
C GLY A 261 -12.47 -12.58 -0.93
N LEU A 262 -11.46 -11.80 -0.49
CA LEU A 262 -11.11 -11.68 0.93
C LEU A 262 -12.32 -11.24 1.77
N SER A 263 -13.03 -10.18 1.34
CA SER A 263 -14.20 -9.66 2.07
C SER A 263 -15.36 -10.67 2.18
N LYS A 264 -15.48 -11.59 1.20
CA LYS A 264 -16.47 -12.67 1.21
C LYS A 264 -16.03 -13.87 2.05
N THR A 265 -14.72 -14.12 2.11
CA THR A 265 -14.14 -15.24 2.85
C THR A 265 -14.10 -14.94 4.34
N VAL A 266 -13.61 -13.75 4.72
CA VAL A 266 -13.50 -13.30 6.11
C VAL A 266 -14.31 -12.01 6.26
N LYS A 267 -15.55 -12.15 6.74
CA LYS A 267 -16.51 -11.04 6.83
C LYS A 267 -16.00 -9.94 7.77
N GLY A 268 -15.98 -8.70 7.28
CA GLY A 268 -15.61 -7.53 8.09
C GLY A 268 -14.14 -7.50 8.49
N VAL A 269 -13.28 -8.26 7.82
CA VAL A 269 -11.84 -8.32 8.13
C VAL A 269 -11.18 -6.96 7.91
N ALA A 270 -10.42 -6.54 8.91
CA ALA A 270 -9.51 -5.42 8.76
C ALA A 270 -8.21 -5.91 8.11
N TYR A 271 -7.56 -5.10 7.31
CA TYR A 271 -6.29 -5.47 6.68
C TYR A 271 -5.44 -4.25 6.37
N ASN A 272 -4.14 -4.49 6.26
CA ASN A 272 -3.21 -3.56 5.63
C ASN A 272 -2.89 -4.04 4.21
N LEU A 273 -2.79 -3.12 3.27
CA LEU A 273 -2.31 -3.37 1.91
C LEU A 273 -1.04 -2.55 1.72
N VAL A 274 0.07 -3.18 1.32
CA VAL A 274 1.40 -2.55 1.28
C VAL A 274 2.10 -2.87 -0.04
N PHE A 275 2.71 -1.86 -0.65
CA PHE A 275 3.55 -2.07 -1.84
C PHE A 275 5.01 -2.23 -1.43
N HIS A 276 5.61 -3.33 -1.86
CA HIS A 276 7.05 -3.56 -1.77
C HIS A 276 7.67 -3.17 -3.12
N LEU A 277 8.42 -2.07 -3.12
CA LEU A 277 8.98 -1.47 -4.33
C LEU A 277 10.51 -1.49 -4.28
N SER A 278 11.16 -1.49 -5.46
CA SER A 278 12.58 -1.11 -5.49
C SER A 278 12.71 0.41 -5.26
N PRO A 279 13.73 0.87 -4.51
CA PRO A 279 14.15 2.26 -4.55
C PRO A 279 14.47 2.69 -5.99
N GLU A 280 14.13 3.91 -6.41
CA GLU A 280 14.32 4.35 -7.81
C GLU A 280 15.82 4.43 -8.19
N LYS A 281 16.70 4.67 -7.21
CA LYS A 281 18.15 4.65 -7.43
C LYS A 281 18.58 3.22 -7.77
N LYS A 282 19.01 2.99 -9.02
CA LYS A 282 19.59 1.72 -9.48
C LYS A 282 20.85 1.39 -8.67
N ASN A 283 20.68 0.57 -7.64
CA ASN A 283 21.73 0.01 -6.82
C ASN A 283 21.46 -1.51 -6.65
N SER A 284 22.22 -2.18 -5.78
CA SER A 284 22.05 -3.61 -5.48
C SER A 284 20.74 -3.96 -4.76
N ARG A 285 19.86 -2.98 -4.49
CA ARG A 285 18.66 -3.14 -3.66
C ARG A 285 17.39 -3.26 -4.48
N GLN A 286 17.48 -3.90 -5.64
CA GLN A 286 16.33 -4.10 -6.51
C GLN A 286 15.60 -5.39 -6.14
N ILE A 287 14.31 -5.25 -5.90
CA ILE A 287 13.36 -6.35 -5.66
C ILE A 287 12.36 -6.44 -6.81
N HIS A 288 11.84 -7.64 -7.04
CA HIS A 288 10.68 -7.81 -7.90
C HIS A 288 9.48 -7.24 -7.16
N TRP A 289 8.96 -6.11 -7.62
CA TRP A 289 7.93 -5.40 -6.87
C TRP A 289 6.67 -6.25 -6.77
N HIS A 290 5.99 -6.14 -5.64
CA HIS A 290 4.75 -6.85 -5.37
C HIS A 290 3.92 -6.08 -4.32
N ILE A 291 2.69 -6.52 -4.13
CA ILE A 291 1.77 -5.98 -3.12
C ILE A 291 1.47 -7.09 -2.14
N GLU A 292 1.63 -6.81 -0.85
CA GLU A 292 1.26 -7.70 0.22
C GLU A 292 -0.04 -7.21 0.89
N VAL A 293 -0.92 -8.15 1.23
CA VAL A 293 -2.15 -7.89 2.00
C VAL A 293 -2.09 -8.71 3.28
N TYR A 294 -2.23 -8.03 4.42
CA TYR A 294 -2.14 -8.61 5.76
C TYR A 294 -3.50 -8.53 6.48
N PRO A 295 -4.34 -9.58 6.42
CA PRO A 295 -5.60 -9.60 7.16
C PRO A 295 -5.38 -9.75 8.65
N ILE A 296 -5.95 -8.83 9.43
CA ILE A 296 -5.87 -8.81 10.89
C ILE A 296 -7.06 -9.58 11.45
N THR A 297 -6.88 -10.88 11.64
CA THR A 297 -7.89 -11.78 12.22
C THR A 297 -7.70 -11.97 13.73
N LYS A 298 -6.48 -11.76 14.24
CA LYS A 298 -6.12 -11.86 15.65
C LYS A 298 -4.96 -10.95 16.01
N SER A 299 -4.80 -10.65 17.29
CA SER A 299 -3.63 -9.94 17.80
C SER A 299 -2.43 -10.86 17.93
N TRP A 300 -1.25 -10.33 17.64
CA TRP A 300 0.03 -11.00 17.90
C TRP A 300 0.34 -11.15 19.39
N SER A 301 0.86 -12.32 19.76
CA SER A 301 1.33 -12.68 21.10
C SER A 301 2.79 -12.28 21.32
N GLY A 302 3.38 -12.70 22.45
CA GLY A 302 4.80 -12.53 22.71
C GLY A 302 5.71 -13.32 21.75
N LEU A 303 5.21 -14.40 21.15
CA LEU A 303 5.98 -15.20 20.18
C LEU A 303 6.27 -14.39 18.91
N GLU A 304 5.24 -13.83 18.31
CA GLU A 304 5.34 -13.00 17.10
C GLU A 304 6.10 -11.69 17.40
N ARG A 305 5.69 -10.97 18.45
CA ARG A 305 6.25 -9.64 18.77
C ARG A 305 7.69 -9.70 19.26
N GLY A 306 8.04 -10.74 20.02
CA GLY A 306 9.34 -10.86 20.67
C GLY A 306 10.38 -11.60 19.85
N TYR A 307 9.97 -12.60 19.05
CA TYR A 307 10.88 -13.51 18.36
C TYR A 307 10.69 -13.55 16.84
N GLY A 308 9.68 -12.88 16.28
CA GLY A 308 9.41 -12.92 14.84
C GLY A 308 8.98 -14.31 14.34
N ILE A 309 8.46 -15.16 15.22
CA ILE A 309 7.92 -16.47 14.88
C ILE A 309 6.40 -16.36 14.80
N PHE A 310 5.84 -16.62 13.62
CA PHE A 310 4.41 -16.41 13.35
C PHE A 310 3.61 -17.71 13.50
N LEU A 311 2.58 -17.68 14.35
CA LEU A 311 1.67 -18.81 14.55
C LEU A 311 0.34 -18.57 13.81
N ASN A 312 0.12 -19.34 12.75
CA ASN A 312 -1.16 -19.38 12.05
C ASN A 312 -1.96 -20.65 12.39
N ASP A 313 -3.25 -20.47 12.59
CA ASP A 313 -4.25 -21.51 12.83
C ASP A 313 -4.92 -21.99 11.53
N VAL A 314 -4.60 -21.34 10.41
CA VAL A 314 -5.00 -21.72 9.05
C VAL A 314 -3.72 -21.90 8.24
N SER A 315 -3.56 -23.06 7.58
CA SER A 315 -2.44 -23.28 6.67
C SER A 315 -2.55 -22.39 5.43
N PRO A 316 -1.44 -22.00 4.78
CA PRO A 316 -1.49 -21.22 3.55
C PRO A 316 -2.24 -21.94 2.42
N GLU A 317 -2.20 -23.27 2.36
CA GLU A 317 -2.95 -24.08 1.40
C GLU A 317 -4.46 -23.98 1.63
N ASP A 318 -4.92 -24.10 2.87
CA ASP A 318 -6.36 -23.98 3.19
C ASP A 318 -6.85 -22.54 3.01
N ALA A 319 -6.03 -21.55 3.36
CA ALA A 319 -6.32 -20.14 3.11
C ALA A 319 -6.46 -19.87 1.60
N ALA A 320 -5.50 -20.33 0.79
CA ALA A 320 -5.54 -20.18 -0.67
C ALA A 320 -6.73 -20.89 -1.31
N LYS A 321 -7.10 -22.08 -0.83
CA LYS A 321 -8.28 -22.81 -1.30
C LYS A 321 -9.56 -22.01 -1.06
N GLN A 322 -9.74 -21.47 0.15
CA GLN A 322 -10.92 -20.67 0.51
C GLN A 322 -10.95 -19.34 -0.26
N LEU A 323 -9.85 -18.59 -0.24
CA LEU A 323 -9.71 -17.33 -0.98
C LEU A 323 -9.92 -17.56 -2.47
N GLY A 324 -9.22 -18.54 -3.05
CA GLY A 324 -9.28 -18.83 -4.48
C GLY A 324 -10.70 -19.09 -4.98
N ALA A 325 -11.52 -19.82 -4.21
CA ALA A 325 -12.92 -20.03 -4.56
C ALA A 325 -13.72 -18.71 -4.60
N ALA A 326 -13.59 -17.86 -3.59
CA ALA A 326 -14.28 -16.58 -3.52
C ALA A 326 -13.75 -15.58 -4.56
N CYS A 327 -12.43 -15.45 -4.70
CA CYS A 327 -11.80 -14.50 -5.60
C CYS A 327 -12.04 -14.84 -7.08
N ARG A 328 -12.06 -16.13 -7.47
CA ARG A 328 -12.41 -16.54 -8.84
C ARG A 328 -13.88 -16.25 -9.16
N LYS A 329 -14.78 -16.38 -8.19
CA LYS A 329 -16.18 -15.98 -8.35
C LYS A 329 -16.33 -14.47 -8.52
N GLU A 330 -15.62 -13.67 -7.73
CA GLU A 330 -15.58 -12.21 -7.90
C GLU A 330 -15.02 -11.83 -9.27
N LEU A 331 -13.92 -12.46 -9.71
CA LEU A 331 -13.36 -12.24 -11.03
C LEU A 331 -14.38 -12.55 -12.13
N ALA A 332 -15.03 -13.71 -12.08
CA ALA A 332 -16.04 -14.14 -13.05
C ALA A 332 -17.19 -13.12 -13.17
N ASN A 333 -17.70 -12.64 -12.02
CA ASN A 333 -18.72 -11.59 -11.98
C ASN A 333 -18.25 -10.28 -12.65
N LEU A 334 -17.01 -9.87 -12.38
CA LEU A 334 -16.44 -8.63 -12.94
C LEU A 334 -16.22 -8.70 -14.46
N VAL A 335 -15.92 -9.90 -15.00
CA VAL A 335 -15.74 -10.11 -16.44
C VAL A 335 -17.01 -10.59 -17.15
N GLY A 336 -18.14 -10.68 -16.46
CA GLY A 336 -19.45 -11.03 -17.03
C GLY A 336 -19.63 -12.52 -17.35
N ILE A 337 -18.86 -13.40 -16.71
CA ILE A 337 -19.00 -14.86 -16.80
C ILE A 337 -19.76 -15.32 -15.56
N VAL A 338 -21.04 -15.72 -15.71
CA VAL A 338 -21.91 -16.17 -14.61
C VAL A 338 -21.85 -17.68 -14.45
#